data_AF-A0A915C0E9-F1
#
_entry.id   AF-A0A915C0E9-F1
#
_cell.length_a   1.000
_cell.length_b   1.000
_cell.length_c   1.000
_cell.angle_alpha   90.00
_cell.angle_beta   90.00
_cell.angle_gamma   90.00
#
_symmetry.space_group_name_H-M   'P 1'
#
loop_
_entity.id
_entity.type
_entity.pdbx_description
1 polymer ?
#
loop_
_entity_poly.entity_id
_entity_poly.type
_entity_poly.pdbx_seq_one_letter_code
_entity_poly.pdbx_strand_id
1 'polypeptide(L)'
;MELKYGAQHVIHLFVPVSLCMAFVIFTMNTVGYYSRKDGQYLIYTPFTKETDDTGERLMMSFGNAFVVLAVVVVMTVVLILLYKFRWYKLIHGWLIASSLMLLSLFTFMYLQEVFKSYNTPVDYIA
;
A
#
# COMPACT_ATOMS: atom_id res chain seq x y z
N MET A 1 -35.83 0.87 16.61
CA MET A 1 -35.28 1.56 15.42
C MET A 1 -33.76 1.54 15.37
N GLU A 2 -33.03 1.06 16.39
CA GLU A 2 -31.56 0.96 16.37
C GLU A 2 -30.99 -0.17 15.48
N LEU A 3 -31.70 -1.30 15.35
CA LEU A 3 -31.26 -2.44 14.53
C LEU A 3 -31.10 -2.09 13.04
N LYS A 4 -31.91 -1.16 12.53
CA LYS A 4 -31.85 -0.70 11.13
C LYS A 4 -30.61 0.16 10.87
N TYR A 5 -30.17 0.95 11.85
CA TYR A 5 -28.99 1.81 11.74
C TYR A 5 -27.70 0.99 11.86
N GLY A 6 -27.67 0.01 12.78
CA GLY A 6 -26.57 -0.95 12.89
C GLY A 6 -26.40 -1.76 11.60
N ALA A 7 -27.47 -2.35 11.07
CA ALA A 7 -27.40 -3.12 9.83
C ALA A 7 -27.02 -2.27 8.61
N GLN A 8 -27.61 -1.07 8.46
CA GLN A 8 -27.29 -0.17 7.34
C GLN A 8 -25.84 0.34 7.42
N HIS A 9 -25.35 0.67 8.61
CA HIS A 9 -23.95 1.10 8.80
C HIS A 9 -22.98 -0.03 8.49
N VAL A 10 -23.27 -1.26 8.94
CA VAL A 10 -22.45 -2.43 8.63
C VAL A 10 -22.42 -2.70 7.13
N ILE A 11 -23.55 -2.58 6.43
CA ILE A 11 -23.60 -2.76 4.96
C ILE A 11 -22.73 -1.70 4.25
N HIS A 12 -22.82 -0.43 4.64
CA HIS A 12 -22.00 0.65 4.04
C HIS A 12 -20.49 0.46 4.23
N LEU A 13 -20.06 -0.21 5.31
CA LEU A 13 -18.67 -0.56 5.53
C LEU A 13 -18.26 -1.83 4.79
N PHE A 14 -19.15 -2.82 4.72
CA PHE A 14 -18.85 -4.13 4.14
C PHE A 14 -18.67 -4.06 2.62
N VAL A 15 -19.49 -3.28 1.91
CA VAL A 15 -19.45 -3.15 0.45
C VAL A 15 -18.08 -2.64 -0.06
N PRO A 16 -17.53 -1.50 0.39
CA PRO A 16 -16.24 -1.02 -0.11
C PRO A 16 -15.07 -1.93 0.28
N VAL A 17 -15.11 -2.53 1.47
CA VAL A 17 -14.05 -3.44 1.94
C VAL A 17 -14.04 -4.74 1.12
N SER A 18 -15.20 -5.36 0.92
CA SER A 18 -15.30 -6.58 0.11
C SER A 18 -14.93 -6.34 -1.35
N LEU A 19 -15.32 -5.21 -1.93
CA LEU A 19 -14.94 -4.84 -3.30
C LEU A 19 -13.43 -4.61 -3.43
N CYS A 20 -12.81 -3.93 -2.45
CA CYS A 20 -11.37 -3.74 -2.40
C CYS A 20 -10.63 -5.08 -2.32
N MET A 21 -11.06 -5.98 -1.44
CA MET A 21 -10.48 -7.32 -1.31
C MET A 21 -10.65 -8.15 -2.59
N ALA A 22 -11.83 -8.13 -3.21
CA ALA A 22 -12.08 -8.83 -4.47
C ALA A 22 -11.19 -8.29 -5.61
N PHE A 23 -11.03 -6.97 -5.71
CA PHE A 23 -10.15 -6.33 -6.69
C PHE A 23 -8.69 -6.75 -6.50
N VAL A 24 -8.17 -6.72 -5.26
CA VAL A 24 -6.79 -7.12 -4.96
C VAL A 24 -6.54 -8.58 -5.34
N ILE A 25 -7.46 -9.49 -5.02
CA ILE A 25 -7.34 -10.91 -5.37
C ILE A 25 -7.34 -11.09 -6.89
N PHE A 26 -8.22 -10.38 -7.60
CA PHE A 26 -8.28 -10.41 -9.06
C PHE A 26 -6.96 -9.91 -9.68
N THR A 27 -6.40 -8.81 -9.18
CA THR A 27 -5.11 -8.29 -9.61
C THR A 27 -3.97 -9.27 -9.36
N MET A 28 -3.90 -9.89 -8.18
CA MET A 28 -2.86 -10.90 -7.88
C MET A 28 -2.92 -12.13 -8.78
N ASN A 29 -4.12 -12.51 -9.23
CA ASN A 29 -4.31 -13.66 -10.13
C ASN A 29 -3.98 -13.30 -11.59
N THR A 30 -4.43 -12.14 -12.06
CA THR A 30 -4.21 -11.68 -13.44
C THR A 30 -2.78 -11.22 -13.69
N VAL A 31 -2.13 -10.64 -12.69
CA VAL A 31 -0.82 -10.02 -12.81
C VAL A 31 0.20 -10.80 -11.99
N GLY A 32 0.78 -11.82 -12.62
CA GLY A 32 1.75 -12.73 -11.99
C GLY A 32 3.05 -12.07 -11.49
N TYR A 33 3.28 -10.79 -11.81
CA TYR A 33 4.41 -10.01 -11.31
C TYR A 33 4.30 -9.74 -9.80
N TYR A 34 3.12 -9.42 -9.27
CA TYR A 34 2.91 -9.23 -7.83
C TYR A 34 3.04 -10.52 -7.00
N SER A 35 3.04 -11.69 -7.66
CA SER A 35 3.23 -13.01 -7.03
C SER A 35 4.71 -13.43 -7.00
N ARG A 36 5.58 -12.79 -7.79
CA ARG A 36 7.02 -13.11 -7.83
C ARG A 36 7.71 -12.57 -6.59
N LYS A 37 8.25 -13.49 -5.78
CA LYS A 37 9.10 -13.19 -4.62
C LYS A 37 10.55 -12.91 -5.03
N ASP A 38 10.76 -12.17 -6.12
CA ASP A 38 12.10 -11.90 -6.63
C ASP A 38 12.74 -10.78 -5.80
N GLY A 39 13.31 -11.14 -4.64
CA GLY A 39 14.35 -10.40 -3.92
C GLY A 39 14.16 -8.89 -3.80
N GLN A 40 12.93 -8.40 -3.71
CA GLN A 40 12.66 -6.97 -3.69
C GLN A 40 13.19 -6.40 -2.39
N TYR A 41 14.31 -5.67 -2.51
CA TYR A 41 14.88 -4.87 -1.44
C TYR A 41 13.95 -3.69 -1.19
N LEU A 42 12.86 -3.96 -0.48
CA LEU A 42 11.91 -2.94 -0.08
C LEU A 42 12.65 -2.04 0.92
N ILE A 43 12.65 -0.73 0.67
CA ILE A 43 13.36 0.27 1.49
C ILE A 43 13.03 0.14 2.99
N TYR A 44 11.84 -0.39 3.29
CA TYR A 44 11.33 -0.57 4.64
C TYR A 44 11.70 -1.91 5.31
N THR A 45 12.39 -2.82 4.61
CA THR A 45 12.87 -4.10 5.16
C THR A 45 14.36 -4.33 4.87
N PRO A 46 15.26 -3.71 5.65
CA PRO A 46 16.71 -3.82 5.42
C PRO A 46 17.29 -5.22 5.70
N PHE A 47 16.60 -6.07 6.48
CA PHE A 47 17.07 -7.42 6.84
C PHE A 47 16.29 -8.51 6.09
N THR A 48 16.67 -8.80 4.85
CA THR A 48 16.03 -9.84 4.02
C THR A 48 16.94 -11.04 3.73
N LYS A 49 17.97 -11.28 4.55
CA LYS A 49 18.90 -12.39 4.32
C LYS A 49 18.17 -13.72 4.46
N GLU A 50 18.23 -14.54 3.42
CA GLU A 50 17.80 -15.94 3.50
C GLU A 50 18.77 -16.66 4.44
N THR A 51 18.28 -17.02 5.61
CA THR A 51 19.00 -17.74 6.66
C THR A 51 18.22 -19.00 7.00
N ASP A 52 18.89 -20.15 7.00
CA ASP A 52 18.27 -21.46 7.30
C ASP A 52 17.92 -21.60 8.80
N ASP A 53 18.53 -20.80 9.67
CA ASP A 53 18.21 -20.80 11.10
C ASP A 53 16.91 -20.04 11.40
N THR A 54 16.00 -20.72 12.09
CA THR A 54 14.68 -20.16 12.44
C THR A 54 14.81 -19.03 13.46
N GLY A 55 15.80 -19.10 14.37
CA GLY A 55 16.03 -18.09 15.39
C GLY A 55 16.52 -16.75 14.81
N GLU A 56 17.52 -16.81 13.94
CA GLU A 56 18.06 -15.63 13.26
C GLU A 56 17.02 -14.96 12.35
N ARG A 57 16.24 -15.75 11.61
CA ARG A 57 15.15 -15.25 10.75
C ARG A 57 14.06 -14.52 11.54
N LEU A 58 13.71 -15.01 12.74
CA LEU A 58 12.76 -14.33 13.62
C LEU A 58 13.31 -12.99 14.10
N MET A 59 14.55 -12.95 14.59
CA MET A 59 15.20 -11.71 15.05
C MET A 59 15.28 -10.66 13.93
N MET A 60 15.61 -11.06 12.70
CA MET A 60 15.63 -10.17 11.53
C MET A 60 14.24 -9.63 11.18
N SER A 61 13.21 -10.49 11.26
CA SER A 61 11.81 -10.10 11.01
C SER A 61 11.31 -9.09 12.04
N PHE A 62 11.66 -9.29 13.32
CA PHE A 62 11.39 -8.32 14.38
C PHE A 62 12.10 -6.98 14.13
N GLY A 63 13.35 -7.01 13.66
CA GLY A 63 14.09 -5.81 13.28
C GLY A 63 13.39 -5.02 12.17
N ASN A 64 12.95 -5.70 11.10
CA ASN A 64 12.19 -5.06 10.02
C ASN A 64 10.86 -4.47 10.51
N ALA A 65 10.10 -5.22 11.32
CA ALA A 65 8.84 -4.74 11.88
C ALA A 65 9.04 -3.50 12.75
N PHE A 66 10.10 -3.48 13.56
CA PHE A 66 10.45 -2.33 14.39
C PHE A 66 10.80 -1.09 13.54
N VAL A 67 11.57 -1.25 12.46
CA VAL A 67 11.91 -0.15 11.54
C VAL A 67 10.64 0.43 10.90
N VAL A 68 9.75 -0.42 10.39
CA VAL A 68 8.46 0.01 9.81
C VAL A 68 7.64 0.78 10.85
N LEU A 69 7.49 0.22 12.05
CA LEU A 69 6.76 0.87 13.14
C LEU A 69 7.37 2.22 13.51
N ALA A 70 8.70 2.30 13.62
CA ALA A 70 9.41 3.53 13.93
C ALA A 70 9.14 4.62 12.88
N VAL A 71 9.18 4.28 11.58
CA VAL A 71 8.88 5.22 10.49
C VAL A 71 7.44 5.72 10.57
N VAL A 72 6.46 4.84 10.83
CA VAL A 72 5.05 5.22 10.99
C VAL A 72 4.87 6.17 12.18
N VAL A 73 5.52 5.88 13.32
CA VAL A 73 5.49 6.75 14.50
C VAL A 73 6.11 8.12 14.19
N VAL A 74 7.27 8.17 13.52
CA VAL A 74 7.91 9.45 13.14
C VAL A 74 6.99 10.26 12.22
N MET A 75 6.42 9.64 11.19
CA MET A 75 5.51 10.31 10.26
C MET A 75 4.25 10.84 10.96
N THR A 76 3.67 10.07 11.88
CA THR A 76 2.49 10.51 12.65
C THR A 76 2.83 11.68 13.58
N VAL A 77 3.99 11.65 14.27
CA VAL A 77 4.45 12.79 15.09
C VAL A 77 4.68 14.03 14.24
N VAL A 78 5.29 13.91 13.06
CA VAL A 78 5.50 15.03 12.13
C VAL A 78 4.15 15.64 11.70
N LEU A 79 3.16 14.82 11.37
CA LEU A 79 1.81 15.31 11.02
C LEU A 79 1.15 16.03 12.20
N ILE A 80 1.27 15.51 13.42
CA ILE A 80 0.73 16.15 14.63
C ILE A 80 1.43 17.48 14.91
N LEU A 81 2.75 17.56 14.74
CA LEU A 81 3.51 18.81 14.88
C LEU A 81 3.09 19.83 13.82
N LEU A 82 3.01 19.44 12.55
CA LEU A 82 2.54 20.30 11.45
C LEU A 82 1.13 20.84 11.71
N TYR A 83 0.25 20.02 12.27
CA TYR A 83 -1.08 20.43 12.69
C TYR A 83 -1.02 21.48 13.80
N LYS A 84 -0.17 21.27 14.81
CA LYS A 84 0.04 22.22 15.92
C LYS A 84 0.65 23.55 15.47
N PHE A 85 1.56 23.52 14.49
CA PHE A 85 2.15 24.72 13.87
C PHE A 85 1.20 25.46 12.91
N ARG A 86 -0.07 25.00 12.77
CA ARG A 86 -1.12 25.58 11.91
C ARG A 86 -0.75 25.63 10.42
N TRP A 87 0.13 24.74 9.96
CA TRP A 87 0.54 24.66 8.55
C TRP A 87 -0.45 23.86 7.68
N TYR A 88 -1.74 24.24 7.73
CA TYR A 88 -2.82 23.51 7.05
C TYR A 88 -2.64 23.44 5.51
N LYS A 89 -2.04 24.47 4.90
CA LYS A 89 -1.75 24.48 3.45
C LYS A 89 -0.74 23.40 3.05
N LEU A 90 0.29 23.18 3.86
CA LEU A 90 1.29 22.15 3.62
C LEU A 90 0.70 20.75 3.79
N ILE A 91 -0.14 20.54 4.82
CA ILE A 91 -0.83 19.26 5.03
C ILE A 91 -1.72 18.92 3.83
N HIS A 92 -2.54 19.89 3.37
CA HIS A 92 -3.40 19.67 2.21
C HIS A 92 -2.60 19.41 0.94
N GLY A 93 -1.58 20.23 0.65
CA GLY A 93 -0.73 20.05 -0.51
C GLY A 93 -0.01 18.70 -0.51
N TRP A 94 0.56 18.32 0.64
CA TRP A 94 1.21 17.03 0.83
C TRP A 94 0.25 15.86 0.63
N LEU A 95 -0.94 15.91 1.25
CA LEU A 95 -1.93 14.84 1.16
C LEU A 95 -2.43 14.66 -0.28
N ILE A 96 -2.74 15.77 -0.96
CA ILE A 96 -3.15 15.74 -2.36
C ILE A 96 -2.04 15.20 -3.23
N ALA A 97 -0.81 15.71 -3.11
CA ALA A 97 0.33 15.25 -3.89
C ALA A 97 0.60 13.75 -3.67
N SER A 98 0.58 13.28 -2.42
CA SER A 98 0.77 11.86 -2.08
C SER A 98 -0.34 10.99 -2.66
N SER A 99 -1.61 11.40 -2.54
CA SER A 99 -2.74 10.66 -3.14
C SER A 99 -2.69 10.63 -4.66
N LEU A 100 -2.27 11.73 -5.30
CA LEU A 100 -2.14 11.84 -6.75
C LEU A 100 -1.00 10.97 -7.26
N MET A 101 0.17 11.02 -6.61
CA MET A 101 1.31 10.15 -6.94
C MET A 101 0.94 8.69 -6.75
N LEU A 102 0.30 8.33 -5.63
CA LEU A 102 -0.11 6.96 -5.38
C LEU A 102 -1.10 6.48 -6.45
N LEU A 103 -2.17 7.23 -6.71
CA LEU A 103 -3.17 6.85 -7.70
C LEU A 103 -2.58 6.76 -9.11
N SER A 104 -1.80 7.75 -9.54
CA SER A 104 -1.23 7.78 -10.89
C SER A 104 -0.18 6.70 -11.10
N LEU A 105 0.78 6.54 -10.19
CA LEU A 105 1.84 5.54 -10.30
C LEU A 105 1.29 4.12 -10.20
N PHE A 106 0.41 3.82 -9.23
CA PHE A 106 -0.17 2.48 -9.11
C PHE A 106 -1.02 2.14 -10.32
N THR A 107 -1.87 3.05 -10.79
CA THR A 107 -2.72 2.80 -11.96
C THR A 107 -1.86 2.59 -13.21
N PHE A 108 -0.79 3.37 -13.38
CA PHE A 108 0.12 3.23 -14.50
C PHE A 108 0.89 1.90 -14.47
N MET A 109 1.48 1.53 -13.33
CA MET A 109 2.16 0.22 -13.17
C MET A 109 1.19 -0.94 -13.42
N TYR A 110 -0.03 -0.86 -12.86
CA TYR A 110 -1.06 -1.88 -13.07
C TYR A 110 -1.43 -2.01 -14.55
N LEU A 111 -1.68 -0.90 -15.25
CA LEU A 111 -1.97 -0.90 -16.68
C LEU A 111 -0.80 -1.49 -17.48
N GLN A 112 0.45 -1.10 -17.20
CA GLN A 112 1.63 -1.64 -17.88
C GLN A 112 1.73 -3.17 -17.76
N GLU A 113 1.47 -3.72 -16.57
CA GLU A 113 1.54 -5.17 -16.35
C GLU A 113 0.37 -5.91 -16.99
N VAL A 114 -0.83 -5.31 -16.99
CA VAL A 114 -1.98 -5.82 -17.74
C VAL A 114 -1.64 -5.86 -19.24
N PHE A 115 -1.15 -4.76 -19.83
CA PHE A 115 -0.79 -4.72 -21.24
C PHE A 115 0.33 -5.71 -21.61
N LYS A 116 1.33 -5.89 -20.73
CA LYS A 116 2.34 -6.95 -20.87
C LYS A 116 1.71 -8.34 -20.84
N SER A 117 0.76 -8.59 -19.94
CA SER A 117 0.07 -9.88 -19.83
C SER A 117 -0.85 -10.18 -21.04
N TYR A 118 -1.41 -9.15 -21.67
CA TYR A 118 -2.24 -9.27 -22.87
C TYR A 118 -1.44 -9.17 -24.19
N ASN A 119 -0.11 -9.02 -24.12
CA ASN A 119 0.82 -8.96 -25.26
C ASN A 119 0.46 -7.91 -26.34
N THR A 120 -0.22 -6.83 -25.94
CA THR A 120 -0.58 -5.71 -26.82
C THR A 120 0.48 -4.62 -26.67
N PRO A 121 1.20 -4.23 -27.74
CA PRO A 121 2.11 -3.10 -27.68
C PRO A 121 1.30 -1.82 -27.44
N VAL A 122 1.62 -1.10 -26.37
CA VAL A 122 1.02 0.20 -26.05
C VAL A 122 2.04 1.27 -26.38
N ASP A 123 1.75 2.05 -27.41
CA ASP A 123 2.53 3.23 -27.78
C ASP A 123 2.15 4.39 -26.84
N TYR A 124 3.16 5.04 -26.25
CA TYR A 124 2.95 6.03 -25.19
C TYR A 124 2.38 7.36 -25.65
N ILE A 125 2.43 7.65 -26.95
CA ILE A 125 1.81 8.74 -27.74
C ILE A 125 2.40 8.61 -29.16
N ALA A 126 1.58 8.74 -30.20
CA ALA A 126 2.03 8.98 -31.58
C ALA A 126 2.06 10.49 -31.86
#